data_AF-A0A7S2XBW1-F1
#
_entry.id   AF-A0A7S2XBW1-F1
#
_cell.length_a   1.000
_cell.length_b   1.000
_cell.length_c   1.000
_cell.angle_alpha   90.00
_cell.angle_beta   90.00
_cell.angle_gamma   90.00
#
_symmetry.space_group_name_H-M   'P 1'
#
loop_
_entity.id
_entity.type
_entity.pdbx_description
1 polymer ?
#
loop_
_entity_poly.entity_id
_entity_poly.type
_entity_poly.pdbx_seq_one_letter_code
_entity_poly.pdbx_strand_id
1 'polypeptide(L)'
;KSKLILRQPTHIPPAVSTPNMKLALTLALLGAVATARYQPETATAAVIDKFFLQDYLNATTHYGDPKTGCESDEIQVQIQGVQGDFCTPPCSLLKPCPSDVPSGVTAKPMCALQSTSGGKYCALICSPGNDAQCGTNASCKAISGVGICTYDD
;
A
#
# COMPACT_ATOMS: atom_id res chain seq x y z
N LYS A 1 23.55 -6.41 15.24
CA LYS A 1 22.42 -5.60 14.70
C LYS A 1 22.58 -5.57 13.20
N SER A 2 21.95 -6.50 12.48
CA SER A 2 22.06 -6.60 11.02
C SER A 2 21.41 -5.36 10.42
N LYS A 3 22.20 -4.50 9.78
CA LYS A 3 21.74 -3.25 9.18
C LYS A 3 21.15 -3.59 7.80
N LEU A 4 19.83 -3.72 7.71
CA LEU A 4 19.15 -3.95 6.44
C LEU A 4 19.23 -2.68 5.60
N ILE A 5 19.96 -2.73 4.49
CA ILE A 5 20.12 -1.58 3.61
C ILE A 5 18.86 -1.44 2.77
N LEU A 6 18.17 -0.30 2.91
CA LEU A 6 17.06 0.09 2.04
C LEU A 6 17.58 0.71 0.74
N ARG A 7 16.98 0.32 -0.37
CA ARG A 7 17.07 1.03 -1.66
C ARG A 7 15.73 1.70 -1.92
N GLN A 8 15.74 3.00 -2.17
CA GLN A 8 14.60 3.65 -2.80
C GLN A 8 14.62 3.29 -4.29
N PRO A 9 13.50 2.85 -4.88
CA PRO A 9 13.40 2.71 -6.33
C PRO A 9 13.70 4.07 -6.97
N THR A 10 14.52 4.08 -8.02
CA THR A 10 14.86 5.30 -8.78
C THR A 10 13.70 5.85 -9.62
N HIS A 11 12.51 5.28 -9.48
CA HIS A 11 11.26 5.78 -10.04
C HIS A 11 10.26 5.98 -8.92
N ILE A 12 10.02 7.24 -8.59
CA ILE A 12 8.84 7.65 -7.83
C ILE A 12 7.66 7.40 -8.79
N PRO A 13 6.77 6.41 -8.56
CA PRO A 13 5.51 6.41 -9.29
C PRO A 13 4.83 7.75 -8.99
N PRO A 14 4.30 8.46 -10.00
CA PRO A 14 3.61 9.71 -9.74
C PRO A 14 2.56 9.44 -8.67
N ALA A 15 2.58 10.22 -7.59
CA ALA A 15 1.53 10.19 -6.59
C ALA A 15 0.20 10.12 -7.35
N VAL A 16 -0.62 9.10 -7.07
CA VAL A 16 -1.99 9.06 -7.58
C VAL A 16 -2.65 10.28 -6.97
N SER A 17 -2.63 11.36 -7.74
CA SER A 17 -3.40 12.56 -7.51
C SER A 17 -4.84 12.09 -7.55
N THR A 18 -5.39 11.69 -6.40
CA THR A 18 -6.82 11.50 -6.23
C THR A 18 -7.47 12.73 -6.85
N PRO A 19 -8.22 12.61 -7.96
CA PRO A 19 -8.93 13.76 -8.48
C PRO A 19 -9.83 14.20 -7.34
N ASN A 20 -9.61 15.43 -6.86
CA ASN A 20 -10.55 16.12 -6.01
C ASN A 20 -11.91 15.98 -6.71
N MET A 21 -12.75 15.07 -6.24
CA MET A 21 -14.10 14.88 -6.74
C MET A 21 -14.91 16.07 -6.24
N LYS A 22 -14.62 17.25 -6.80
CA LYS A 22 -15.51 18.40 -6.76
C LYS A 22 -16.71 17.98 -7.56
N LEU A 23 -17.70 17.54 -6.80
CA LEU A 23 -19.10 17.34 -7.13
C LEU A 23 -19.58 18.44 -8.10
N ALA A 24 -19.36 18.25 -9.40
CA ALA A 24 -19.87 19.12 -10.44
C ALA A 24 -21.31 18.69 -10.74
N LEU A 25 -22.21 19.08 -9.85
CA LEU A 25 -23.64 19.10 -10.10
C LEU A 25 -23.94 20.30 -11.02
N THR A 26 -23.55 20.22 -12.29
CA THR A 26 -23.98 21.19 -13.30
C THR A 26 -25.05 20.54 -14.18
N LEU A 27 -26.30 20.92 -13.91
CA LEU A 27 -27.46 20.65 -14.76
C LEU A 27 -27.16 21.12 -16.20
N ALA A 28 -27.04 20.18 -17.13
CA ALA A 28 -27.15 20.47 -18.55
C ALA A 28 -28.51 19.98 -19.05
N LEU A 29 -29.45 20.92 -19.13
CA LEU A 29 -30.70 20.79 -19.87
C LEU A 29 -30.41 20.89 -21.38
N LEU A 30 -31.10 20.02 -22.14
CA LEU A 30 -31.42 20.09 -23.57
C LEU A 30 -30.34 19.65 -24.58
N GLY A 31 -30.60 18.52 -25.26
CA GLY A 31 -30.59 18.48 -26.73
C GLY A 31 -29.65 17.51 -27.45
N ALA A 32 -30.25 16.43 -27.98
CA ALA A 32 -29.90 15.63 -29.17
C ALA A 32 -28.57 14.83 -29.24
N VAL A 33 -28.62 13.51 -29.02
CA VAL A 33 -28.74 12.39 -30.02
C VAL A 33 -27.46 12.10 -30.82
N ALA A 34 -26.72 11.07 -30.40
CA ALA A 34 -26.01 10.12 -31.27
C ALA A 34 -25.73 8.83 -30.49
N THR A 35 -25.86 7.70 -31.17
CA THR A 35 -26.20 6.38 -30.62
C THR A 35 -24.99 5.59 -30.11
N ALA A 36 -25.03 5.20 -28.84
CA ALA A 36 -24.54 3.91 -28.38
C ALA A 36 -25.59 3.40 -27.38
N ARG A 37 -26.06 2.16 -27.56
CA ARG A 37 -27.04 1.55 -26.65
C ARG A 37 -26.40 1.36 -25.27
N TYR A 38 -26.45 2.39 -24.44
CA TYR A 38 -26.27 2.27 -23.00
C TYR A 38 -27.59 1.71 -22.46
N GLN A 39 -27.65 0.39 -22.26
CA GLN A 39 -28.78 -0.28 -21.63
C GLN A 39 -28.82 0.11 -20.14
N PRO A 40 -29.86 0.82 -19.68
CA PRO A 40 -30.10 1.07 -18.28
C PRO A 40 -31.04 -0.03 -17.78
N GLU A 41 -30.52 -1.18 -17.42
CA GLU A 41 -31.32 -2.20 -16.75
C GLU A 41 -30.68 -2.58 -15.42
N THR A 42 -31.25 -1.98 -14.37
CA THR A 42 -31.13 -2.36 -12.96
C THR A 42 -29.78 -2.11 -12.30
N ALA A 43 -29.49 -0.84 -12.06
CA ALA A 43 -28.61 -0.42 -10.98
C ALA A 43 -29.19 -0.89 -9.62
N THR A 44 -28.91 -2.14 -9.27
CA THR A 44 -28.92 -2.59 -7.88
C THR A 44 -27.59 -2.14 -7.28
N ALA A 45 -27.66 -1.08 -6.47
CA ALA A 45 -26.53 -0.47 -5.79
C ALA A 45 -25.94 -1.43 -4.72
N ALA A 46 -25.09 -2.39 -5.09
CA ALA A 46 -24.31 -3.20 -4.12
C ALA A 46 -23.12 -3.99 -4.70
N VAL A 47 -22.65 -3.73 -5.92
CA VAL A 47 -21.47 -4.42 -6.50
C VAL A 47 -20.47 -3.44 -7.10
N ILE A 48 -20.03 -2.47 -6.29
CA ILE A 48 -18.61 -2.13 -6.33
C ILE A 48 -17.89 -3.39 -5.84
N ASP A 49 -17.20 -4.06 -6.75
CA ASP A 49 -16.52 -5.33 -6.46
C ASP A 49 -15.74 -5.17 -5.15
N LYS A 50 -16.04 -6.00 -4.14
CA LYS A 50 -15.35 -5.95 -2.84
C LYS A 50 -13.83 -5.98 -3.02
N PHE A 51 -13.38 -6.61 -4.10
CA PHE A 51 -11.99 -6.65 -4.53
C PHE A 51 -11.40 -5.23 -4.77
N PHE A 52 -12.09 -4.38 -5.54
CA PHE A 52 -11.63 -3.01 -5.79
C PHE A 52 -11.63 -2.13 -4.54
N LEU A 53 -12.57 -2.36 -3.61
CA LEU A 53 -12.54 -1.68 -2.33
C LEU A 53 -11.40 -2.18 -1.44
N GLN A 54 -11.12 -3.48 -1.40
CA GLN A 54 -10.03 -4.03 -0.59
C GLN A 54 -8.68 -3.40 -0.97
N ASP A 55 -8.40 -3.28 -2.27
CA ASP A 55 -7.18 -2.66 -2.77
C ASP A 55 -7.10 -1.17 -2.43
N TYR A 56 -8.22 -0.45 -2.51
CA TYR A 56 -8.29 0.96 -2.10
C TYR A 56 -8.08 1.12 -0.58
N LEU A 57 -8.69 0.28 0.24
CA LEU A 57 -8.54 0.33 1.69
C LEU A 57 -7.12 -0.07 2.13
N ASN A 58 -6.49 -1.03 1.45
CA ASN A 58 -5.08 -1.39 1.67
C ASN A 58 -4.14 -0.25 1.25
N ALA A 59 -4.50 0.53 0.22
CA ALA A 59 -3.79 1.75 -0.17
C ALA A 59 -4.05 2.95 0.76
N THR A 60 -5.08 2.87 1.62
CA THR A 60 -5.44 3.94 2.59
C THR A 60 -4.86 3.68 3.99
N THR A 61 -4.07 2.61 4.14
CA THR A 61 -3.38 2.25 5.39
C THR A 61 -1.89 2.25 5.16
N HIS A 62 -1.11 2.46 6.22
CA HIS A 62 0.34 2.25 6.16
C HIS A 62 0.67 0.79 5.81
N TYR A 63 1.89 0.56 5.33
CA TYR A 63 2.41 -0.76 4.94
C TYR A 63 1.68 -1.41 3.77
N GLY A 64 1.00 -0.59 2.96
CA GLY A 64 0.28 -1.03 1.77
C GLY A 64 1.21 -1.51 0.65
N ASP A 65 0.56 -1.98 -0.42
CA ASP A 65 1.19 -2.41 -1.65
C ASP A 65 1.68 -1.19 -2.45
N PRO A 66 3.00 -1.06 -2.73
CA PRO A 66 3.52 0.05 -3.53
C PRO A 66 2.89 0.22 -4.91
N LYS A 67 2.34 -0.85 -5.48
CA LYS A 67 1.69 -0.84 -6.80
C LYS A 67 0.43 0.02 -6.84
N THR A 68 -0.28 0.14 -5.72
CA THR A 68 -1.45 1.01 -5.58
C THR A 68 -1.07 2.41 -5.06
N GLY A 69 0.20 2.61 -4.74
CA GLY A 69 0.76 3.83 -4.18
C GLY A 69 0.96 3.72 -2.66
N CYS A 70 1.96 4.43 -2.15
CA CYS A 70 2.19 4.52 -0.72
C CYS A 70 1.45 5.71 -0.11
N GLU A 71 1.20 5.64 1.19
CA GLU A 71 0.64 6.77 1.94
C GLU A 71 1.56 7.99 1.91
N SER A 72 0.98 9.15 2.21
CA SER A 72 1.66 10.45 2.02
C SER A 72 2.95 10.64 2.84
N ASP A 73 3.10 9.95 3.98
CA ASP A 73 4.32 9.97 4.79
C ASP A 73 5.14 8.67 4.67
N GLU A 74 4.83 7.83 3.68
CA GLU A 74 5.55 6.62 3.37
C GLU A 74 6.42 6.77 2.12
N ILE A 75 7.39 5.87 2.01
CA ILE A 75 8.18 5.69 0.80
C ILE A 75 8.16 4.22 0.39
N GLN A 76 8.16 3.96 -0.92
CA GLN A 76 8.44 2.63 -1.45
C GLN A 76 9.91 2.33 -1.25
N VAL A 77 10.21 1.15 -0.70
CA VAL A 77 11.59 0.67 -0.52
C VAL A 77 11.70 -0.81 -0.85
N GLN A 78 12.92 -1.20 -1.19
CA GLN A 78 13.35 -2.58 -1.28
C GLN A 78 14.49 -2.82 -0.30
N ILE A 79 14.51 -3.99 0.35
CA ILE A 79 15.66 -4.41 1.16
C ILE A 79 16.69 -5.08 0.24
N GLN A 80 17.96 -4.69 0.35
CA GLN A 80 19.02 -5.31 -0.44
C GLN A 80 19.10 -6.83 -0.23
N GLY A 81 19.00 -7.58 -1.34
CA GLY A 81 19.08 -9.04 -1.33
C GLY A 81 17.79 -9.74 -0.89
N VAL A 82 16.70 -9.00 -0.71
CA VAL A 82 15.36 -9.53 -0.46
C VAL A 82 14.48 -9.18 -1.64
N GLN A 83 13.71 -10.16 -2.12
CA GLN A 83 12.74 -9.94 -3.17
C GLN A 83 11.52 -9.20 -2.62
N GLY A 84 10.98 -8.28 -3.42
CA GLY A 84 9.76 -7.56 -3.13
C GLY A 84 9.98 -6.17 -2.54
N ASP A 85 9.01 -5.31 -2.79
CA ASP A 85 8.98 -3.92 -2.34
C ASP A 85 7.88 -3.75 -1.29
N PHE A 86 7.90 -2.66 -0.55
CA PHE A 86 6.83 -2.32 0.40
C PHE A 86 6.84 -0.83 0.72
N CYS A 87 5.68 -0.32 1.13
CA CYS A 87 5.55 1.02 1.66
C CYS A 87 6.00 1.04 3.12
N THR A 88 6.77 2.07 3.50
CA THR A 88 7.23 2.22 4.87
C THR A 88 7.17 3.67 5.35
N PRO A 89 6.61 3.92 6.55
CA PRO A 89 6.74 5.21 7.22
C PRO A 89 8.11 5.31 7.92
N PRO A 90 8.65 6.53 8.10
CA PRO A 90 9.82 6.76 8.93
C PRO A 90 9.45 6.67 10.41
N CYS A 91 10.40 6.21 11.23
CA CYS A 91 10.24 6.12 12.69
C CYS A 91 11.43 6.68 13.45
N SER A 92 11.20 7.02 14.72
CA SER A 92 12.22 7.47 15.65
C SER A 92 11.84 7.10 17.09
N LEU A 93 12.66 7.50 18.07
CA LEU A 93 12.32 7.31 19.47
C LEU A 93 11.04 8.07 19.88
N LEU A 94 10.74 9.18 19.21
CA LEU A 94 9.58 10.04 19.48
C LEU A 94 8.44 9.84 18.47
N LYS A 95 8.69 9.19 17.33
CA LYS A 95 7.69 8.84 16.32
C LYS A 95 7.61 7.31 16.21
N PRO A 96 6.72 6.64 16.98
CA PRO A 96 6.52 5.21 16.86
C PRO A 96 5.93 4.85 15.49
N CYS A 97 5.99 3.57 15.14
CA CYS A 97 5.39 3.07 13.92
C CYS A 97 3.85 3.15 13.99
N PRO A 98 3.19 3.64 12.93
CA PRO A 98 1.73 3.56 12.80
C PRO A 98 1.23 2.14 13.00
N SER A 99 0.04 2.01 13.59
CA SER A 99 -0.57 0.72 13.94
C SER A 99 -1.73 0.31 13.04
N ASP A 100 -2.20 1.21 12.19
CA ASP A 100 -3.09 0.85 11.10
C ASP A 100 -2.31 0.01 10.09
N VAL A 101 -2.90 -1.11 9.73
CA VAL A 101 -2.31 -2.10 8.83
C VAL A 101 -3.37 -2.52 7.81
N PRO A 102 -2.95 -3.03 6.64
CA PRO A 102 -3.89 -3.49 5.62
C PRO A 102 -4.80 -4.61 6.14
N SER A 103 -5.94 -4.79 5.48
CA SER A 103 -6.92 -5.79 5.89
C SER A 103 -6.33 -7.20 5.86
N GLY A 104 -6.52 -7.96 6.94
CA GLY A 104 -6.02 -9.35 7.05
C GLY A 104 -4.56 -9.46 7.49
N VAL A 105 -3.85 -8.35 7.66
CA VAL A 105 -2.49 -8.34 8.21
C VAL A 105 -2.53 -8.62 9.71
N THR A 106 -1.70 -9.58 10.15
CA THR A 106 -1.47 -9.89 11.57
C THR A 106 -0.02 -9.70 12.00
N ALA A 107 0.87 -9.45 11.03
CA ALA A 107 2.24 -9.03 11.29
C ALA A 107 2.28 -7.72 12.10
N LYS A 108 3.33 -7.54 12.91
CA LYS A 108 3.42 -6.42 13.86
C LYS A 108 4.33 -5.31 13.32
N PRO A 109 3.88 -4.05 13.30
CA PRO A 109 4.72 -2.94 12.89
C PRO A 109 5.84 -2.71 13.92
N MET A 110 7.08 -2.64 13.45
CA MET A 110 8.25 -2.37 14.28
C MET A 110 9.24 -1.44 13.57
N CYS A 111 9.90 -0.57 14.34
CA CYS A 111 10.96 0.31 13.85
C CYS A 111 12.27 -0.49 13.69
N ALA A 112 12.32 -1.32 12.66
CA ALA A 112 13.33 -2.38 12.50
C ALA A 112 14.38 -2.08 11.41
N LEU A 113 14.12 -1.11 10.54
CA LEU A 113 14.93 -0.85 9.37
C LEU A 113 15.82 0.38 9.55
N GLN A 114 16.98 0.39 8.88
CA GLN A 114 17.86 1.55 8.88
C GLN A 114 18.54 1.73 7.51
N SER A 115 18.35 2.89 6.89
CA SER A 115 19.04 3.24 5.63
C SER A 115 20.55 3.43 5.81
N THR A 116 21.28 3.51 4.70
CA THR A 116 22.71 3.86 4.69
C THR A 116 22.99 5.24 5.27
N SER A 117 22.09 6.20 5.05
CA SER A 117 22.13 7.56 5.62
C SER A 117 21.75 7.61 7.11
N GLY A 118 21.33 6.49 7.71
CA GLY A 118 21.04 6.39 9.14
C GLY A 118 19.58 6.61 9.53
N GLY A 119 18.72 6.98 8.57
CA GLY A 119 17.27 7.08 8.77
C GLY A 119 16.66 5.74 9.17
N LYS A 120 15.66 5.76 10.06
CA LYS A 120 14.98 4.55 10.54
C LYS A 120 13.57 4.47 10.00
N TYR A 121 13.14 3.25 9.71
CA TYR A 121 11.89 2.98 9.01
C TYR A 121 11.18 1.78 9.63
N CYS A 122 9.86 1.78 9.50
CA CYS A 122 9.00 0.73 10.02
C CYS A 122 8.92 -0.46 9.07
N ALA A 123 8.64 -1.63 9.62
CA ALA A 123 8.36 -2.82 8.84
C ALA A 123 7.32 -3.66 9.56
N LEU A 124 6.51 -4.40 8.79
CA LEU A 124 5.67 -5.44 9.32
C LEU A 124 6.51 -6.70 9.58
N ILE A 125 6.66 -7.05 10.86
CA ILE A 125 7.42 -8.22 11.30
C ILE A 125 6.50 -9.42 11.38
N CYS A 126 6.89 -10.47 10.66
CA CYS A 126 6.20 -11.75 10.57
C CYS A 126 7.11 -12.89 11.03
N SER A 127 6.52 -14.06 11.26
CA SER A 127 7.26 -15.29 11.53
C SER A 127 7.84 -15.80 10.20
N PRO A 128 9.16 -16.03 10.09
CA PRO A 128 9.78 -16.47 8.84
C PRO A 128 9.03 -17.63 8.17
N GLY A 129 8.63 -17.44 6.90
CA GLY A 129 7.89 -18.43 6.11
C GLY A 129 6.38 -18.49 6.39
N ASN A 130 5.82 -17.60 7.19
CA ASN A 130 4.37 -17.50 7.44
C ASN A 130 3.75 -16.32 6.68
N ASP A 131 3.48 -16.54 5.39
CA ASP A 131 2.92 -15.53 4.48
C ASP A 131 1.52 -15.06 4.88
N ALA A 132 0.75 -15.91 5.57
CA ALA A 132 -0.60 -15.58 6.01
C ALA A 132 -0.65 -14.39 6.98
N GLN A 133 0.49 -13.97 7.55
CA GLN A 133 0.55 -12.79 8.42
C GLN A 133 0.61 -11.47 7.65
N CYS A 134 0.95 -11.51 6.36
CA CYS A 134 1.26 -10.33 5.55
C CYS A 134 0.08 -9.81 4.73
N GLY A 135 -1.06 -10.51 4.75
CA GLY A 135 -2.24 -10.14 3.97
C GLY A 135 -2.16 -10.58 2.51
N THR A 136 -3.10 -10.09 1.71
CA THR A 136 -3.19 -10.46 0.28
C THR A 136 -2.02 -9.88 -0.52
N ASN A 137 -1.51 -10.65 -1.49
CA ASN A 137 -0.41 -10.29 -2.39
C ASN A 137 0.96 -10.02 -1.75
N ALA A 138 1.08 -10.16 -0.43
CA ALA A 138 2.34 -10.05 0.30
C ALA A 138 2.84 -11.42 0.76
N SER A 139 4.16 -11.53 0.96
CA SER A 139 4.80 -12.72 1.51
C SER A 139 5.80 -12.36 2.61
N CYS A 140 6.06 -13.31 3.51
CA CYS A 140 6.94 -13.12 4.66
C CYS A 140 8.37 -13.56 4.33
N LYS A 141 9.24 -12.60 4.00
CA LYS A 141 10.64 -12.86 3.66
C LYS A 141 11.51 -12.97 4.91
N ALA A 142 12.18 -14.11 5.05
CA ALA A 142 13.14 -14.33 6.13
C ALA A 142 14.42 -13.52 5.89
N ILE A 143 14.80 -12.70 6.86
CA ILE A 143 16.04 -11.93 6.84
C ILE A 143 16.66 -11.84 8.23
N SER A 144 17.92 -12.26 8.35
CA SER A 144 18.69 -12.16 9.60
C SER A 144 17.97 -12.72 10.84
N GLY A 145 17.19 -13.80 10.67
CA GLY A 145 16.46 -14.46 11.77
C GLY A 145 15.09 -13.86 12.13
N VAL A 146 14.63 -12.81 11.43
CA VAL A 146 13.26 -12.28 11.51
C VAL A 146 12.55 -12.40 10.16
N GLY A 147 11.23 -12.27 10.11
CA GLY A 147 10.46 -12.19 8.87
C GLY A 147 9.99 -10.75 8.62
N ILE A 148 9.96 -10.32 7.36
CA ILE A 148 9.42 -9.04 6.92
C ILE A 148 8.42 -9.26 5.80
N CYS A 149 7.24 -8.63 5.90
CA CYS A 149 6.26 -8.65 4.83
C CYS A 149 6.69 -7.75 3.66
N THR A 150 6.68 -8.29 2.45
CA THR A 150 6.95 -7.57 1.20
C THR A 150 5.95 -7.97 0.13
N TYR A 151 5.75 -7.11 -0.86
CA TYR A 151 4.92 -7.36 -2.06
C TYR A 151 5.84 -7.72 -3.23
N ASP A 152 5.52 -8.81 -3.93
CA ASP A 152 6.40 -9.42 -4.95
C ASP A 152 5.98 -9.12 -6.40
N ASP A 153 4.95 -8.30 -6.61
CA ASP A 153 4.19 -8.17 -7.87
C ASP A 153 4.39 -6.87 -8.67
#